data_AF-A0A7C4C6B6-F1
#
_entry.id   AF-A0A7C4C6B6-F1
#
_cell.length_a   1.000
_cell.length_b   1.000
_cell.length_c   1.000
_cell.angle_alpha   90.00
_cell.angle_beta   90.00
_cell.angle_gamma   90.00
#
_symmetry.space_group_name_H-M   'P 1'
#
loop_
_entity.id
_entity.type
_entity.pdbx_description
1 polymer ?
#
loop_
_entity_poly.entity_id
_entity_poly.type
_entity_poly.pdbx_seq_one_letter_code
_entity_poly.pdbx_strand_id
1 'polypeptide(L)'
;AKYIHSAIAALRDGGVICVTATDVATLFGVYPLTCLRRYGAVPIKSDFSHENAVRILLGYIVRTVSTFDFSCTPLICYARSHYIRLFLRLNMGIKKVNESIKLLGYIAFCENCLYRIIIKGLSSYIPHTCPNCNSKMSFSGPLWVGNLFDLDFVKGLKDYAVNPILNRFLEVLCDEAQGPPTFYVLDEISRRIKISSPPVNEVIERLKSMGFFASRTHFHIKGIRTNAPIKVIFDVVKSSS
;
A
#
# COMPACT_ATOMS: atom_id res chain seq x y z
N ALA A 1 12.44 5.77 -13.06
CA ALA A 1 12.28 5.10 -14.38
C ALA A 1 13.62 4.86 -15.08
N LYS A 2 14.36 5.92 -15.47
CA LYS A 2 15.50 5.84 -16.42
C LYS A 2 16.58 4.77 -16.14
N TYR A 3 16.86 4.44 -14.87
CA TYR A 3 17.93 3.49 -14.52
C TYR A 3 17.46 2.08 -14.18
N ILE A 4 16.15 1.82 -14.15
CA ILE A 4 15.62 0.52 -13.71
C ILE A 4 16.06 -0.59 -14.67
N HIS A 5 15.98 -0.38 -15.98
CA HIS A 5 16.40 -1.39 -16.97
C HIS A 5 17.88 -1.77 -16.82
N SER A 6 18.77 -0.79 -16.71
CA SER A 6 20.20 -1.04 -16.52
C SER A 6 20.49 -1.74 -15.19
N ALA A 7 19.79 -1.38 -14.11
CA ALA A 7 19.93 -2.04 -12.82
C ALA A 7 19.48 -3.51 -12.88
N ILE A 8 18.40 -3.81 -13.62
CA ILE A 8 17.92 -5.19 -13.80
C ILE A 8 18.95 -6.03 -14.55
N ALA A 9 19.54 -5.50 -15.62
CA ALA A 9 20.54 -6.22 -16.42
C ALA A 9 21.80 -6.62 -15.63
N ALA A 10 22.09 -5.93 -14.52
CA ALA A 10 23.23 -6.24 -13.66
C ALA A 10 22.93 -7.27 -12.56
N LEU A 11 21.66 -7.67 -12.39
CA LEU A 11 21.25 -8.56 -11.30
C LEU A 11 21.32 -10.04 -11.71
N ARG A 12 21.64 -10.88 -10.73
CA ARG A 12 21.55 -12.35 -10.82
C ARG A 12 20.26 -12.83 -10.17
N ASP A 13 19.90 -14.10 -10.37
CA ASP A 13 18.81 -14.73 -9.64
C ASP A 13 19.01 -14.60 -8.12
N GLY A 14 17.95 -14.22 -7.41
CA GLY A 14 17.97 -13.92 -5.98
C GLY A 14 18.55 -12.57 -5.60
N GLY A 15 18.99 -11.76 -6.58
CA GLY A 15 19.54 -10.43 -6.36
C GLY A 15 18.53 -9.46 -5.74
N VAL A 16 19.03 -8.50 -4.98
CA VAL A 16 18.22 -7.47 -4.32
C VAL A 16 18.45 -6.13 -5.00
N ILE A 17 17.36 -5.42 -5.33
CA ILE A 17 17.38 -4.04 -5.81
C ILE A 17 16.76 -3.11 -4.76
N CYS A 18 17.44 -1.99 -4.54
CA CYS A 18 17.02 -0.94 -3.62
C CYS A 18 16.68 0.31 -4.43
N VAL A 19 15.39 0.64 -4.53
CA VAL A 19 14.91 1.78 -5.32
C VAL A 19 14.47 2.90 -4.39
N THR A 20 14.94 4.11 -4.65
CA THR A 20 14.45 5.34 -4.01
C THR A 20 13.84 6.27 -5.05
N ALA A 21 12.64 6.78 -4.78
CA ALA A 21 11.97 7.76 -5.63
C ALA A 21 11.64 9.02 -4.82
N THR A 22 12.06 10.19 -5.31
CA THR A 22 11.84 11.51 -4.68
C THR A 22 10.80 12.35 -5.41
N ASP A 23 10.27 11.89 -6.55
CA ASP A 23 9.22 12.58 -7.31
C ASP A 23 7.82 12.31 -6.73
N VAL A 24 7.71 12.44 -5.41
CA VAL A 24 6.52 12.11 -4.62
C VAL A 24 5.28 12.89 -5.04
N ALA A 25 5.40 14.15 -5.48
CA ALA A 25 4.26 14.93 -5.97
C ALA A 25 3.57 14.26 -7.18
N THR A 26 4.35 13.63 -8.07
CA THR A 26 3.79 12.90 -9.21
C THR A 26 3.03 11.67 -8.73
N LEU A 27 3.65 10.86 -7.87
CA LEU A 27 3.09 9.60 -7.39
C LEU A 27 1.92 9.81 -6.39
N PHE A 28 1.88 10.91 -5.65
CA PHE A 28 0.79 11.28 -4.72
C PHE A 28 -0.43 11.87 -5.44
N GLY A 29 -0.42 11.92 -6.78
CA GLY A 29 -1.57 12.34 -7.57
C GLY A 29 -1.72 13.86 -7.74
N VAL A 30 -0.68 14.66 -7.46
CA VAL A 30 -0.69 16.11 -7.77
C VAL A 30 -0.65 16.32 -9.30
N TYR A 31 0.09 15.47 -10.02
CA TYR A 31 0.24 15.55 -11.48
C TYR A 31 -0.12 14.20 -12.15
N PRO A 32 -1.42 13.86 -12.26
CA PRO A 32 -1.86 12.53 -12.70
C PRO A 32 -1.39 12.17 -14.12
N LEU A 33 -1.38 13.11 -15.07
CA LEU A 33 -0.86 12.87 -16.42
C LEU A 33 0.65 12.63 -16.45
N THR A 34 1.41 13.27 -15.54
CA THR A 34 2.84 12.99 -15.39
C THR A 34 3.06 11.61 -14.79
N CYS A 35 2.22 11.19 -13.84
CA CYS A 35 2.26 9.84 -13.27
C CYS A 35 1.97 8.79 -14.33
N LEU A 36 0.93 9.00 -15.15
CA LEU A 36 0.60 8.14 -16.27
C LEU A 36 1.76 8.04 -17.27
N ARG A 37 2.37 9.17 -17.66
CA ARG A 37 3.49 9.19 -18.61
C ARG A 37 4.74 8.47 -18.07
N ARG A 38 5.05 8.60 -16.79
CA ARG A 38 6.29 8.06 -16.20
C ARG A 38 6.17 6.63 -15.69
N TYR A 39 5.00 6.28 -15.17
CA TYR A 39 4.77 5.02 -14.45
C TYR A 39 3.68 4.16 -15.10
N GLY A 40 3.00 4.64 -16.15
CA GLY A 40 1.94 3.89 -16.82
C GLY A 40 0.79 3.53 -15.87
N ALA A 41 0.48 4.41 -14.91
CA ALA A 41 -0.54 4.20 -13.89
C ALA A 41 -1.21 5.53 -13.50
N VAL A 42 -2.49 5.44 -13.16
CA VAL A 42 -3.32 6.55 -12.67
C VAL A 42 -3.29 6.55 -11.14
N PRO A 43 -2.86 7.64 -10.48
CA PRO A 43 -2.90 7.79 -9.04
C PRO A 43 -4.29 8.24 -8.55
N ILE A 44 -4.60 7.94 -7.28
CA ILE A 44 -5.72 8.56 -6.56
C ILE A 44 -5.17 9.48 -5.48
N LYS A 45 -5.71 10.69 -5.39
CA LYS A 45 -5.50 11.58 -4.24
C LYS A 45 -6.52 11.25 -3.14
N SER A 46 -6.04 10.67 -2.05
CA SER A 46 -6.84 10.23 -0.89
C SER A 46 -6.03 10.27 0.42
N ASP A 47 -6.65 9.87 1.52
CA ASP A 47 -5.99 9.67 2.82
C ASP A 47 -4.88 8.60 2.77
N PHE A 48 -4.93 7.67 1.80
CA PHE A 48 -3.92 6.64 1.58
C PHE A 48 -2.98 6.93 0.38
N SER A 49 -2.86 8.20 -0.05
CA SER A 49 -2.01 8.58 -1.20
C SER A 49 -0.56 8.10 -1.09
N HIS A 50 0.02 8.10 0.12
CA HIS A 50 1.38 7.61 0.35
C HIS A 50 1.53 6.13 0.02
N GLU A 51 0.57 5.29 0.43
CA GLU A 51 0.58 3.87 0.11
C GLU A 51 0.24 3.64 -1.37
N ASN A 52 -0.69 4.39 -1.93
CA ASN A 52 -1.05 4.32 -3.34
C ASN A 52 0.19 4.55 -4.23
N ALA A 53 1.00 5.53 -3.89
CA ALA A 53 2.25 5.85 -4.56
C ALA A 53 3.30 4.75 -4.46
N VAL A 54 3.49 4.15 -3.28
CA VAL A 54 4.36 2.98 -3.09
C VAL A 54 3.92 1.84 -4.01
N ARG A 55 2.62 1.56 -4.04
CA ARG A 55 2.04 0.48 -4.86
C ARG A 55 2.14 0.76 -6.36
N ILE A 56 2.01 2.01 -6.79
CA ILE A 56 2.23 2.41 -8.19
C ILE A 56 3.68 2.20 -8.60
N LEU A 57 4.63 2.69 -7.78
CA LEU A 57 6.06 2.52 -8.08
C LEU A 57 6.45 1.05 -8.13
N LEU A 58 5.96 0.25 -7.17
CA LEU A 58 6.18 -1.19 -7.15
C LEU A 58 5.52 -1.87 -8.36
N GLY A 59 4.28 -1.52 -8.71
CA GLY A 59 3.59 -2.07 -9.89
C GLY A 59 4.28 -1.69 -11.21
N TYR A 60 4.90 -0.52 -11.30
CA TYR A 60 5.77 -0.14 -12.42
C TYR A 60 7.02 -1.02 -12.48
N ILE A 61 7.69 -1.26 -11.34
CA ILE A 61 8.88 -2.12 -11.30
C ILE A 61 8.51 -3.55 -11.66
N VAL A 62 7.44 -4.12 -11.07
CA VAL A 62 6.97 -5.49 -11.35
C VAL A 62 6.74 -5.68 -12.85
N ARG A 63 6.02 -4.76 -13.51
CA ARG A 63 5.81 -4.82 -14.97
C ARG A 63 7.13 -4.74 -15.74
N THR A 64 8.04 -3.88 -15.31
CA THR A 64 9.34 -3.70 -15.97
C THR A 64 10.24 -4.94 -15.82
N VAL A 65 10.36 -5.52 -14.62
CA VAL A 65 11.23 -6.70 -14.40
C VAL A 65 10.67 -7.96 -15.04
N SER A 66 9.34 -8.05 -15.18
CA SER A 66 8.67 -9.20 -15.79
C SER A 66 9.03 -9.36 -17.27
N THR A 67 9.40 -8.28 -17.98
CA THR A 67 9.87 -8.39 -19.38
C THR A 67 11.28 -8.99 -19.50
N PHE A 68 11.95 -9.23 -18.38
CA PHE A 68 13.26 -9.88 -18.27
C PHE A 68 13.16 -11.23 -17.55
N ASP A 69 11.95 -11.82 -17.48
CA ASP A 69 11.67 -13.09 -16.81
C ASP A 69 12.01 -13.13 -15.30
N PHE A 70 12.02 -11.95 -14.68
CA PHE A 70 12.15 -11.80 -13.23
C PHE A 70 10.80 -11.57 -12.56
N SER A 71 10.53 -12.36 -11.52
CA SER A 71 9.52 -12.08 -10.51
C SER A 71 10.06 -11.07 -9.49
N CYS A 72 9.17 -10.34 -8.83
CA CYS A 72 9.53 -9.33 -7.84
C CYS A 72 8.87 -9.65 -6.50
N THR A 73 9.67 -9.88 -5.47
CA THR A 73 9.22 -10.08 -4.09
C THR A 73 9.54 -8.84 -3.25
N PRO A 74 8.53 -8.13 -2.74
CA PRO A 74 8.75 -7.01 -1.84
C PRO A 74 9.29 -7.48 -0.49
N LEU A 75 10.48 -7.01 -0.11
CA LEU A 75 11.04 -7.26 1.22
C LEU A 75 10.53 -6.19 2.20
N ILE A 76 10.75 -4.91 1.87
CA ILE A 76 10.26 -3.77 2.64
C ILE A 76 9.96 -2.62 1.67
N CYS A 77 8.72 -2.12 1.68
CA CYS A 77 8.32 -0.97 0.89
C CYS A 77 7.65 0.08 1.76
N TYR A 78 8.23 1.29 1.83
CA TYR A 78 7.72 2.34 2.69
C TYR A 78 7.81 3.73 2.04
N ALA A 79 7.05 4.67 2.60
CA ALA A 79 7.16 6.09 2.27
C ALA A 79 7.44 6.93 3.52
N ARG A 80 8.24 7.98 3.33
CA ARG A 80 8.45 9.09 4.27
C ARG A 80 8.28 10.40 3.50
N SER A 81 7.98 11.50 4.18
CA SER A 81 7.45 12.77 3.62
C SER A 81 7.98 13.21 2.24
N HIS A 82 9.24 12.94 1.91
CA HIS A 82 9.87 13.37 0.64
C HIS A 82 10.39 12.23 -0.24
N TYR A 83 10.25 10.96 0.17
CA TYR A 83 10.74 9.84 -0.63
C TYR A 83 9.98 8.53 -0.39
N ILE A 84 10.00 7.69 -1.40
CA ILE A 84 9.56 6.29 -1.35
C ILE A 84 10.80 5.40 -1.44
N ARG A 85 10.84 4.32 -0.65
CA ARG A 85 11.93 3.34 -0.69
C ARG A 85 11.40 1.93 -0.78
N LEU A 86 11.93 1.18 -1.74
CA LEU A 86 11.55 -0.21 -2.04
C LEU A 86 12.80 -1.09 -1.98
N PHE A 87 12.75 -2.14 -1.18
CA PHE A 87 13.73 -3.21 -1.15
C PHE A 87 13.08 -4.45 -1.74
N LEU A 88 13.57 -4.90 -2.89
CA LEU A 88 12.90 -5.91 -3.71
C LEU A 88 13.88 -7.03 -4.04
N ARG A 89 13.49 -8.28 -3.84
CA ARG A 89 14.22 -9.45 -4.31
C ARG A 89 13.70 -9.85 -5.69
N LEU A 90 14.60 -9.99 -6.65
CA LEU A 90 14.26 -10.45 -7.99
C LEU A 90 14.65 -11.92 -8.14
N ASN A 91 13.71 -12.72 -8.65
CA ASN A 91 13.95 -14.14 -8.89
C ASN A 91 13.58 -14.54 -10.30
N MET A 92 14.45 -15.28 -10.97
CA MET A 92 14.17 -15.81 -12.29
C MET A 92 13.14 -16.94 -12.22
N GLY A 93 12.37 -17.07 -13.29
CA GLY A 93 11.51 -18.24 -13.53
C GLY A 93 10.07 -17.85 -13.86
N ILE A 94 9.62 -18.29 -15.04
CA ILE A 94 8.33 -17.94 -15.63
C ILE A 94 7.14 -18.20 -14.70
N LYS A 95 7.15 -19.32 -13.95
CA LYS A 95 6.08 -19.62 -12.98
C LYS A 95 5.97 -18.52 -11.92
N LYS A 96 7.11 -18.09 -11.34
CA LYS A 96 7.13 -17.03 -10.33
C LYS A 96 6.76 -15.67 -10.93
N VAL A 97 7.19 -15.40 -12.16
CA VAL A 97 6.84 -14.17 -12.90
C VAL A 97 5.32 -14.08 -13.05
N ASN A 98 4.69 -15.16 -13.51
CA ASN A 98 3.23 -15.21 -13.69
C ASN A 98 2.48 -15.01 -12.37
N GLU A 99 2.94 -15.60 -11.26
CA GLU A 99 2.35 -15.33 -9.93
C GLU A 99 2.52 -13.87 -9.50
N SER A 100 3.68 -13.26 -9.76
CA SER A 100 3.93 -11.85 -9.48
C SER A 100 3.01 -10.93 -10.30
N ILE A 101 2.75 -11.24 -11.57
CA ILE A 101 1.87 -10.45 -12.45
C ILE A 101 0.41 -10.53 -11.98
N LYS A 102 -0.05 -11.68 -11.46
CA LYS A 102 -1.40 -11.83 -10.89
C LYS A 102 -1.66 -10.91 -9.69
N LEU A 103 -0.60 -10.43 -9.03
CA LEU A 103 -0.66 -9.47 -7.92
C LEU A 103 -0.59 -8.00 -8.38
N LEU A 104 -0.69 -7.75 -9.69
CA LEU A 104 -1.02 -6.43 -10.22
C LEU A 104 -2.54 -6.27 -10.27
N GLY A 105 -2.99 -5.03 -10.13
CA GLY A 105 -4.42 -4.74 -10.12
C GLY A 105 -4.73 -3.26 -9.90
N TYR A 106 -5.91 -3.01 -9.33
CA TYR A 106 -6.46 -1.68 -9.15
C TYR A 106 -7.02 -1.49 -7.73
N ILE A 107 -7.11 -0.23 -7.31
CA ILE A 107 -7.88 0.17 -6.13
C ILE A 107 -9.04 1.03 -6.63
N ALA A 108 -10.27 0.62 -6.35
CA ALA A 108 -11.43 1.49 -6.55
C ALA A 108 -11.81 2.14 -5.22
N PHE A 109 -12.12 3.44 -5.24
CA PHE A 109 -12.34 4.27 -4.05
C PHE A 109 -13.57 5.16 -4.24
N CYS A 110 -14.40 5.23 -3.21
CA CYS A 110 -15.52 6.14 -3.12
C CYS A 110 -15.18 7.29 -2.18
N GLU A 111 -15.00 8.48 -2.74
CA GLU A 111 -14.71 9.70 -1.98
C GLU A 111 -15.87 10.10 -1.06
N ASN A 112 -17.11 9.71 -1.37
CA ASN A 112 -18.29 10.07 -0.57
C ASN A 112 -18.39 9.29 0.75
N CYS A 113 -18.11 7.98 0.77
CA CYS A 113 -18.27 7.16 1.99
C CYS A 113 -16.99 6.45 2.46
N LEU A 114 -15.83 6.74 1.88
CA LEU A 114 -14.54 6.08 2.12
C LEU A 114 -14.50 4.59 1.78
N TYR A 115 -15.56 4.04 1.19
CA TYR A 115 -15.55 2.67 0.71
C TYR A 115 -14.46 2.48 -0.34
N ARG A 116 -13.77 1.35 -0.28
CA ARG A 116 -12.75 0.99 -1.25
C ARG A 116 -12.64 -0.51 -1.38
N ILE A 117 -12.19 -0.94 -2.55
CA ILE A 117 -11.96 -2.35 -2.86
C ILE A 117 -10.65 -2.52 -3.62
N ILE A 118 -10.07 -3.70 -3.43
CA ILE A 118 -8.87 -4.14 -4.10
C ILE A 118 -9.28 -5.10 -5.21
N ILE A 119 -8.91 -4.78 -6.44
CA ILE A 119 -9.25 -5.55 -7.63
C ILE A 119 -7.97 -6.21 -8.10
N LYS A 120 -7.87 -7.53 -7.95
CA LYS A 120 -6.71 -8.31 -8.40
C LYS A 120 -6.85 -8.66 -9.88
N GLY A 121 -5.74 -8.64 -10.61
CA GLY A 121 -5.69 -8.90 -12.05
C GLY A 121 -5.91 -7.64 -12.88
N LEU A 122 -5.19 -7.57 -14.02
CA LEU A 122 -5.24 -6.44 -14.94
C LEU A 122 -6.46 -6.45 -15.88
N SER A 123 -7.07 -7.62 -16.07
CA SER A 123 -8.25 -7.82 -16.93
C SER A 123 -9.57 -7.83 -16.14
N SER A 124 -9.53 -7.49 -14.86
CA SER A 124 -10.70 -7.57 -13.97
C SER A 124 -11.61 -6.36 -14.13
N TYR A 125 -12.91 -6.57 -13.95
CA TYR A 125 -13.91 -5.49 -13.97
C TYR A 125 -13.69 -4.51 -12.81
N ILE A 126 -13.73 -3.22 -13.12
CA ILE A 126 -13.62 -2.13 -12.14
C ILE A 126 -15.00 -1.48 -11.98
N PRO A 127 -15.65 -1.57 -10.80
CA PRO A 127 -16.94 -0.95 -10.59
C PRO A 127 -16.81 0.58 -10.58
N HIS A 128 -17.72 1.24 -11.29
CA HIS A 128 -17.82 2.70 -11.35
C HIS A 128 -18.79 3.29 -10.33
N THR A 129 -19.60 2.45 -9.69
CA THR A 129 -20.65 2.85 -8.74
C THR A 129 -20.40 2.20 -7.39
N CYS A 130 -20.47 3.01 -6.33
CA CYS A 130 -20.24 2.53 -4.97
C CYS A 130 -21.40 1.68 -4.48
N PRO A 131 -21.16 0.43 -4.01
CA PRO A 131 -22.21 -0.43 -3.50
C PRO A 131 -22.80 0.05 -2.16
N ASN A 132 -22.15 1.00 -1.48
CA ASN A 132 -22.61 1.51 -0.19
C ASN A 132 -23.50 2.76 -0.31
N CYS A 133 -23.26 3.63 -1.28
CA CYS A 133 -23.94 4.93 -1.37
C CYS A 133 -24.28 5.38 -2.80
N ASN A 134 -24.13 4.50 -3.79
CA ASN A 134 -24.42 4.76 -5.21
C ASN A 134 -23.67 5.94 -5.86
N SER A 135 -22.70 6.52 -5.16
CA SER A 135 -21.85 7.58 -5.72
C SER A 135 -20.83 7.02 -6.71
N LYS A 136 -20.34 7.87 -7.61
CA LYS A 136 -19.26 7.52 -8.54
C LYS A 136 -17.99 7.12 -7.77
N MET A 137 -17.31 6.10 -8.26
CA MET A 137 -16.01 5.66 -7.76
C MET A 137 -14.87 6.15 -8.65
N SER A 138 -13.78 6.56 -8.02
CA SER A 138 -12.47 6.75 -8.67
C SER A 138 -11.68 5.44 -8.61
N PHE A 139 -10.70 5.28 -9.49
CA PHE A 139 -9.81 4.12 -9.47
C PHE A 139 -8.34 4.54 -9.63
N SER A 140 -7.44 3.72 -9.09
CA SER A 140 -6.00 3.86 -9.24
C SER A 140 -5.38 2.55 -9.70
N GLY A 141 -4.42 2.66 -10.61
CA GLY A 141 -3.64 1.54 -11.12
C GLY A 141 -3.26 1.69 -12.59
N PRO A 142 -2.69 0.65 -13.20
CA PRO A 142 -2.34 -0.61 -12.55
C PRO A 142 -1.23 -0.44 -11.50
N LEU A 143 -1.37 -1.12 -10.37
CA LEU A 143 -0.48 -1.04 -9.21
C LEU A 143 -0.33 -2.40 -8.54
N TRP A 144 0.60 -2.51 -7.58
CA TRP A 144 0.78 -3.71 -6.77
C TRP A 144 -0.30 -3.84 -5.69
N VAL A 145 -1.04 -4.96 -5.70
CA VAL A 145 -2.09 -5.27 -4.72
C VAL A 145 -1.71 -6.36 -3.71
N GLY A 146 -0.49 -6.90 -3.80
CA GLY A 146 0.06 -7.84 -2.81
C GLY A 146 0.60 -7.16 -1.55
N ASN A 147 1.30 -7.95 -0.73
CA ASN A 147 1.96 -7.48 0.50
C ASN A 147 3.11 -6.52 0.16
N LEU A 148 3.35 -5.54 1.03
CA LEU A 148 4.46 -4.59 0.91
C LEU A 148 5.70 -5.00 1.71
N PHE A 149 5.55 -6.02 2.55
CA PHE A 149 6.53 -6.46 3.53
C PHE A 149 6.60 -7.99 3.54
N ASP A 150 7.80 -8.51 3.58
CA ASP A 150 8.08 -9.89 3.93
C ASP A 150 8.25 -9.97 5.44
N LEU A 151 7.31 -10.63 6.14
CA LEU A 151 7.28 -10.64 7.61
C LEU A 151 8.53 -11.28 8.21
N ASP A 152 9.02 -12.36 7.61
CA ASP A 152 10.18 -13.09 8.13
C ASP A 152 11.46 -12.27 7.92
N PHE A 153 11.57 -11.60 6.78
CA PHE A 153 12.64 -10.64 6.52
C PHE A 153 12.62 -9.48 7.54
N VAL A 154 11.46 -8.86 7.77
CA VAL A 154 11.33 -7.75 8.73
C VAL A 154 11.66 -8.19 10.15
N LYS A 155 11.22 -9.39 10.57
CA LYS A 155 11.58 -9.97 11.88
C LYS A 155 13.09 -10.18 12.01
N GLY A 156 13.73 -10.73 10.98
CA GLY A 156 15.18 -10.93 10.97
C GLY A 156 16.00 -9.64 11.06
N LEU A 157 15.42 -8.49 10.67
CA LEU A 157 16.09 -7.19 10.84
C LEU A 157 16.08 -6.68 12.29
N LYS A 158 15.22 -7.20 13.16
CA LYS A 158 15.15 -6.74 14.57
C LYS A 158 16.46 -7.01 15.30
N ASP A 159 17.16 -8.09 14.98
CA ASP A 159 18.45 -8.45 15.57
C ASP A 159 19.55 -7.43 15.25
N TYR A 160 19.37 -6.64 14.18
CA TYR A 160 20.29 -5.59 13.74
C TYR A 160 19.80 -4.18 14.10
N ALA A 161 18.67 -4.06 14.82
CA ALA A 161 18.07 -2.78 15.15
C ALA A 161 18.80 -2.10 16.33
N VAL A 162 19.90 -1.42 16.02
CA VAL A 162 20.79 -0.80 17.01
C VAL A 162 20.19 0.42 17.73
N ASN A 163 19.13 1.03 17.19
CA ASN A 163 18.53 2.23 17.79
C ASN A 163 17.02 2.09 18.04
N PRO A 164 16.47 2.77 19.07
CA PRO A 164 15.06 2.65 19.44
C PRO A 164 14.09 3.08 18.34
N ILE A 165 14.47 4.05 17.50
CA ILE A 165 13.62 4.57 16.41
C ILE A 165 13.42 3.50 15.35
N LEU A 166 14.51 2.83 14.94
CA LEU A 166 14.49 1.73 13.99
C LEU A 166 13.73 0.54 14.56
N ASN A 167 13.97 0.18 15.83
CA ASN A 167 13.25 -0.94 16.44
C ASN A 167 11.73 -0.68 16.47
N ARG A 168 11.30 0.52 16.88
CA ARG A 168 9.88 0.90 16.87
C ARG A 168 9.29 0.92 15.46
N PHE A 169 10.07 1.35 14.46
CA PHE A 169 9.63 1.31 13.06
C PHE A 169 9.42 -0.14 12.59
N LEU A 170 10.36 -1.03 12.86
CA LEU A 170 10.26 -2.45 12.50
C LEU A 170 9.11 -3.14 13.23
N GLU A 171 8.81 -2.78 14.48
CA GLU A 171 7.64 -3.28 15.21
C GLU A 171 6.33 -2.91 14.50
N VAL A 172 6.18 -1.64 14.09
CA VAL A 172 5.01 -1.22 13.31
C VAL A 172 4.91 -1.98 11.98
N LEU A 173 6.05 -2.23 11.31
CA LEU A 173 6.07 -3.01 10.08
C LEU A 173 5.66 -4.47 10.29
N CYS A 174 6.13 -5.12 11.37
CA CYS A 174 5.73 -6.47 11.73
C CYS A 174 4.22 -6.57 11.96
N ASP A 175 3.64 -5.62 12.71
CA ASP A 175 2.22 -5.59 13.02
C ASP A 175 1.36 -5.40 11.77
N GLU A 176 1.80 -4.57 10.81
CA GLU A 176 1.03 -4.26 9.62
C GLU A 176 1.31 -5.17 8.41
N ALA A 177 2.34 -6.02 8.47
CA ALA A 177 2.87 -6.79 7.33
C ALA A 177 1.82 -7.65 6.62
N GLN A 178 0.91 -8.25 7.39
CA GLN A 178 -0.15 -9.13 6.91
C GLN A 178 -1.47 -8.42 6.67
N GLY A 179 -1.52 -7.10 6.89
CA GLY A 179 -2.75 -6.35 6.75
C GLY A 179 -3.15 -6.12 5.29
N PRO A 180 -4.44 -5.83 5.03
CA PRO A 180 -4.91 -5.57 3.68
C PRO A 180 -4.29 -4.30 3.09
N PRO A 181 -4.27 -4.15 1.76
CA PRO A 181 -3.92 -2.89 1.12
C PRO A 181 -4.77 -1.72 1.60
N THR A 182 -4.15 -0.53 1.64
CA THR A 182 -4.69 0.74 2.15
C THR A 182 -4.88 0.77 3.68
N PHE A 183 -5.18 1.96 4.19
CA PHE A 183 -5.43 2.24 5.60
C PHE A 183 -6.43 3.39 5.72
N TYR A 184 -7.13 3.47 6.85
CA TYR A 184 -8.07 4.55 7.16
C TYR A 184 -7.43 5.55 8.10
N VAL A 185 -7.64 6.86 7.89
CA VAL A 185 -7.23 7.89 8.84
C VAL A 185 -8.40 8.23 9.78
N LEU A 186 -8.19 8.06 11.08
CA LEU A 186 -9.24 8.30 12.08
C LEU A 186 -9.75 9.74 12.07
N ASP A 187 -8.88 10.72 11.84
CA ASP A 187 -9.28 12.13 11.78
C ASP A 187 -10.22 12.40 10.59
N GLU A 188 -9.99 11.72 9.45
CA GLU A 188 -10.86 11.84 8.27
C GLU A 188 -12.23 11.18 8.50
N ILE A 189 -12.25 10.03 9.18
CA ILE A 189 -13.50 9.37 9.60
C ILE A 189 -14.27 10.27 10.58
N SER A 190 -13.60 10.75 11.62
CA SER A 190 -14.18 11.55 12.70
C SER A 190 -14.74 12.87 12.17
N ARG A 191 -14.04 13.51 11.22
CA ARG A 191 -14.51 14.70 10.49
C ARG A 191 -15.82 14.44 9.75
N ARG A 192 -15.98 13.27 9.12
CA ARG A 192 -17.20 12.92 8.37
C ARG A 192 -18.41 12.70 9.28
N ILE A 193 -18.20 12.06 10.42
CA ILE A 193 -19.28 11.80 11.39
C ILE A 193 -19.41 12.90 12.46
N LYS A 194 -18.61 13.97 12.36
CA LYS A 194 -18.62 15.17 13.20
C LYS A 194 -18.38 14.91 14.69
N ILE A 195 -17.36 14.10 15.01
CA ILE A 195 -16.94 13.80 16.40
C ILE A 195 -15.44 14.04 16.60
N SER A 196 -14.99 14.02 17.86
CA SER A 196 -13.57 14.01 18.24
C SER A 196 -12.89 12.71 17.81
N SER A 197 -11.64 12.82 17.32
CA SER A 197 -10.85 11.66 16.94
C SER A 197 -10.43 10.83 18.16
N PRO A 198 -10.89 9.57 18.27
CA PRO A 198 -10.58 8.74 19.42
C PRO A 198 -9.10 8.29 19.42
N PRO A 199 -8.61 7.71 20.54
CA PRO A 199 -7.27 7.12 20.57
C PRO A 199 -7.12 5.97 19.58
N VAL A 200 -6.05 5.99 18.78
CA VAL A 200 -5.79 4.97 17.74
C VAL A 200 -5.76 3.56 18.31
N ASN A 201 -5.12 3.39 19.48
CA ASN A 201 -5.00 2.07 20.12
C ASN A 201 -6.38 1.54 20.57
N GLU A 202 -7.29 2.40 21.04
CA GLU A 202 -8.62 1.95 21.46
C GLU A 202 -9.41 1.39 20.28
N VAL A 203 -9.39 2.10 19.15
CA VAL A 203 -10.07 1.63 17.93
C VAL A 203 -9.46 0.31 17.43
N ILE A 204 -8.13 0.18 17.46
CA ILE A 204 -7.44 -1.06 17.06
C ILE A 204 -7.87 -2.23 17.95
N GLU A 205 -7.84 -2.08 19.28
CA GLU A 205 -8.19 -3.15 20.20
C GLU A 205 -9.67 -3.55 20.11
N ARG A 206 -10.57 -2.57 19.90
CA ARG A 206 -11.98 -2.88 19.61
C ARG A 206 -12.15 -3.67 18.32
N LEU A 207 -11.51 -3.26 17.22
CA LEU A 207 -11.60 -4.00 15.96
C LEU A 207 -11.04 -5.43 16.09
N LYS A 208 -9.94 -5.61 16.82
CA LYS A 208 -9.39 -6.95 17.14
C LYS A 208 -10.36 -7.78 17.97
N SER A 209 -11.01 -7.20 18.99
CA SER A 209 -12.00 -7.89 19.83
C SER A 209 -13.22 -8.38 19.02
N MET A 210 -13.50 -7.73 17.89
CA MET A 210 -14.54 -8.13 16.94
C MET A 210 -14.06 -9.14 15.89
N GLY A 211 -12.82 -9.62 15.98
CA GLY A 211 -12.24 -10.61 15.08
C GLY A 211 -11.67 -10.05 13.77
N PHE A 212 -11.56 -8.72 13.63
CA PHE A 212 -10.93 -8.11 12.46
C PHE A 212 -9.41 -7.99 12.65
N PHE A 213 -8.68 -8.07 11.55
CA PHE A 213 -7.30 -7.60 11.54
C PHE A 213 -7.31 -6.09 11.79
N ALA A 214 -6.49 -5.60 12.73
CA ALA A 214 -6.27 -4.18 12.92
C ALA A 214 -4.86 -3.90 13.43
N SER A 215 -4.18 -2.94 12.81
CA SER A 215 -2.84 -2.49 13.20
C SER A 215 -2.70 -0.98 12.99
N ARG A 216 -1.66 -0.40 13.58
CA ARG A 216 -1.15 0.90 13.14
C ARG A 216 -0.56 0.76 11.72
N THR A 217 -0.29 1.89 11.09
CA THR A 217 0.49 1.91 9.84
C THR A 217 1.61 2.92 9.91
N HIS A 218 2.76 2.61 9.29
CA HIS A 218 3.86 3.56 9.21
C HIS A 218 3.55 4.77 8.31
N PHE A 219 2.52 4.70 7.46
CA PHE A 219 2.16 5.74 6.50
C PHE A 219 1.52 6.98 7.14
N HIS A 220 0.87 6.83 8.30
CA HIS A 220 0.16 7.91 8.98
C HIS A 220 0.02 7.67 10.49
N ILE A 221 0.28 8.69 11.32
CA ILE A 221 0.26 8.57 12.79
C ILE A 221 -1.12 8.20 13.36
N LYS A 222 -2.19 8.69 12.72
CA LYS A 222 -3.61 8.39 13.00
C LYS A 222 -4.20 7.34 12.05
N GLY A 223 -3.35 6.62 11.32
CA GLY A 223 -3.76 5.60 10.36
C GLY A 223 -3.98 4.25 11.01
N ILE A 224 -5.05 3.57 10.62
CA ILE A 224 -5.34 2.18 10.98
C ILE A 224 -5.46 1.31 9.73
N ARG A 225 -4.78 0.17 9.71
CA ARG A 225 -4.90 -0.84 8.65
C ARG A 225 -5.84 -1.93 9.17
N THR A 226 -6.94 -2.20 8.46
CA THR A 226 -7.93 -3.18 8.89
C THR A 226 -8.69 -3.79 7.71
N ASN A 227 -9.15 -5.03 7.87
CA ASN A 227 -10.07 -5.69 6.93
C ASN A 227 -11.55 -5.49 7.31
N ALA A 228 -11.84 -4.72 8.37
CA ALA A 228 -13.20 -4.39 8.77
C ALA A 228 -13.92 -3.59 7.66
N PRO A 229 -15.19 -3.89 7.35
CA PRO A 229 -15.99 -3.06 6.46
C PRO A 229 -16.09 -1.63 6.97
N ILE A 230 -16.10 -0.65 6.07
CA ILE A 230 -16.14 0.78 6.43
C ILE A 230 -17.31 1.16 7.37
N LYS A 231 -18.46 0.49 7.25
CA LYS A 231 -19.59 0.69 8.18
C LYS A 231 -19.21 0.31 9.62
N VAL A 232 -18.58 -0.84 9.81
CA VAL A 232 -18.08 -1.29 11.12
C VAL A 232 -17.07 -0.30 11.69
N ILE A 233 -16.17 0.23 10.85
CA ILE A 233 -15.19 1.23 11.28
C ILE A 233 -15.90 2.50 11.78
N PHE A 234 -16.92 2.99 11.06
CA PHE A 234 -17.72 4.13 11.53
C PHE A 234 -18.36 3.88 12.89
N ASP A 235 -18.95 2.70 13.10
CA ASP A 235 -19.62 2.34 14.35
C ASP A 235 -18.63 2.24 15.53
N VAL A 236 -17.46 1.64 15.31
CA VAL A 236 -16.40 1.56 16.32
C VAL A 236 -15.87 2.94 16.68
N VAL A 237 -15.60 3.79 15.68
CA VAL A 237 -15.12 5.16 15.93
C VAL A 237 -16.17 5.96 16.70
N LYS A 238 -17.45 5.88 16.31
CA LYS A 238 -18.55 6.57 17.00
C LYS A 238 -18.74 6.16 18.46
N SER A 239 -18.48 4.89 18.78
CA SER A 239 -18.62 4.34 20.14
C SER A 239 -17.36 4.49 21.01
N SER A 240 -16.28 5.05 20.45
CA SER A 240 -14.99 5.26 21.14
C SER A 240 -14.65 6.74 21.35
N SER A 241 -15.54 7.65 20.94
CA SER A 241 -15.38 9.11 21.04
C SER A 241 -16.12 9.71 22.23
#